data_AF-A0A1X7VJ63-F1
#
_entry.id   AF-A0A1X7VJ63-F1
#
_cell.length_a   1.000
_cell.length_b   1.000
_cell.length_c   1.000
_cell.angle_alpha   90.00
_cell.angle_beta   90.00
_cell.angle_gamma   90.00
#
_symmetry.space_group_name_H-M   'P 1'
#
loop_
_entity.id
_entity.type
_entity.pdbx_description
1 polymer ?
#
loop_
_entity_poly.entity_id
_entity_poly.type
_entity_poly.pdbx_seq_one_letter_code
_entity_poly.pdbx_strand_id
1 'polypeptide(L)'
;MHIFLLFLLLLFEDVQLLDVDDLRDMYALHFVFVSVIQRHLNLSRSGWAQHSIRTKRSKIPTQLWIAGLHQTQHEEVITGLTADWDDYGIDWDGPVPLVEDYVVQVAEVGEMLTHDQKAELQQQLNDLHLNLFSLVDKLRQYV
;
A
#
# COMPACT_ATOMS: atom_id res chain seq x y z
N MET A 1 2.93 -6.71 11.56
CA MET A 1 3.05 -5.55 10.64
C MET A 1 1.99 -4.48 10.87
N HIS A 2 0.70 -4.83 11.03
CA HIS A 2 -0.35 -3.89 11.48
C HIS A 2 -0.03 -3.19 12.81
N ILE A 3 0.67 -3.87 13.72
CA ILE A 3 1.04 -3.35 15.05
C ILE A 3 1.95 -2.12 14.94
N PHE A 4 2.81 -2.01 13.91
CA PHE A 4 3.78 -0.91 13.83
C PHE A 4 3.11 0.39 13.37
N LEU A 5 2.17 0.32 12.43
CA LEU A 5 1.38 1.47 11.98
C LEU A 5 0.43 1.96 13.08
N LEU A 6 -0.20 1.04 13.82
CA LEU A 6 -1.03 1.37 14.98
C LEU A 6 -0.19 1.99 16.10
N PHE A 7 1.00 1.44 16.37
CA PHE A 7 1.92 2.00 17.37
C PHE A 7 2.37 3.41 17.01
N LEU A 8 2.63 3.68 15.73
CA LEU A 8 3.07 4.99 15.27
C LEU A 8 1.94 6.03 15.36
N LEU A 9 0.70 5.65 15.02
CA LEU A 9 -0.50 6.48 15.26
C LEU A 9 -0.73 6.76 16.74
N LEU A 10 -0.67 5.74 17.59
CA LEU A 10 -0.83 5.88 19.04
C LEU A 10 0.27 6.76 19.65
N LEU A 11 1.50 6.67 19.16
CA LEU A 11 2.59 7.52 19.63
C LEU A 11 2.39 9.00 19.23
N PHE A 12 1.78 9.28 18.08
CA PHE A 12 1.44 10.66 17.70
C PHE A 12 0.29 11.23 18.54
N GLU A 13 -0.70 10.39 18.87
CA GLU A 13 -1.80 10.74 19.78
C GLU A 13 -1.29 11.00 21.21
N ASP A 14 -0.43 10.12 21.74
CA ASP A 14 0.17 10.23 23.07
C ASP A 14 1.06 11.48 23.23
N VAL A 15 1.68 11.94 22.15
CA VAL A 15 2.54 13.15 22.13
C VAL A 15 1.72 14.43 21.87
N GLN A 16 0.40 14.33 21.67
CA GLN A 16 -0.51 15.44 21.30
C GLN A 16 -0.02 16.24 20.09
N LEU A 17 0.68 15.59 19.17
CA LEU A 17 1.29 16.24 18.00
C LEU A 17 0.32 16.33 16.81
N LEU A 18 -0.89 15.81 16.96
CA LEU A 18 -1.88 15.67 15.90
C LEU A 18 -3.24 16.14 16.41
N ASP A 19 -3.75 17.22 15.85
CA ASP A 19 -5.15 17.60 16.00
C ASP A 19 -5.97 17.02 14.83
N VAL A 20 -6.94 16.16 15.16
CA VAL A 20 -7.80 15.51 14.15
C VAL A 20 -8.76 16.52 13.51
N ASP A 21 -9.05 17.63 14.19
CA ASP A 21 -9.88 18.72 13.67
C ASP A 21 -9.07 19.73 12.83
N ASP A 22 -7.72 19.68 12.86
CA ASP A 22 -6.87 20.51 11.99
C ASP A 22 -6.56 19.79 10.67
N LEU A 23 -7.03 20.38 9.57
CA LEU A 23 -6.77 19.91 8.20
C LEU A 23 -5.29 19.82 7.85
N ARG A 24 -4.43 20.66 8.43
CA ARG A 24 -2.97 20.66 8.15
C ARG A 24 -2.31 19.45 8.76
N ASP A 25 -2.67 19.11 10.00
CA ASP A 25 -2.15 17.96 10.72
C ASP A 25 -2.60 16.66 10.03
N MET A 26 -3.88 16.60 9.64
CA MET A 26 -4.40 15.50 8.84
C MET A 26 -3.75 15.40 7.46
N TYR A 27 -3.49 16.52 6.79
CA TYR A 27 -2.79 16.53 5.50
C TYR A 27 -1.33 16.04 5.64
N ALA A 28 -0.61 16.53 6.65
CA ALA A 28 0.76 16.10 6.93
C ALA A 28 0.83 14.61 7.28
N LEU A 29 -0.12 14.12 8.09
CA LEU A 29 -0.27 12.71 8.40
C LEU A 29 -0.44 11.87 7.13
N HIS A 30 -1.42 12.21 6.29
CA HIS A 30 -1.65 11.47 5.04
C HIS A 30 -0.41 11.48 4.15
N PHE A 31 0.25 12.62 4.01
CA PHE A 31 1.45 12.76 3.20
C PHE A 31 2.57 11.80 3.63
N VAL A 32 2.84 11.72 4.94
CA VAL A 32 3.84 10.81 5.49
C VAL A 32 3.38 9.36 5.35
N PHE A 33 2.17 9.05 5.82
CA PHE A 33 1.70 7.67 5.94
C PHE A 33 1.48 6.98 4.60
N VAL A 34 1.06 7.69 3.55
CA VAL A 34 0.94 7.11 2.20
C VAL A 34 2.28 6.53 1.74
N SER A 35 3.38 7.27 1.91
CA SER A 35 4.71 6.81 1.51
C SER A 35 5.16 5.58 2.33
N VAL A 36 4.88 5.59 3.64
CA VAL A 36 5.19 4.50 4.57
C VAL A 36 4.42 3.23 4.19
N ILE A 37 3.11 3.34 3.98
CA ILE A 37 2.23 2.24 3.58
C ILE A 37 2.69 1.66 2.23
N GLN A 38 2.92 2.50 1.22
CA GLN A 38 3.33 2.04 -0.10
C GLN A 38 4.64 1.24 -0.05
N ARG A 39 5.59 1.67 0.79
CA ARG A 39 6.84 0.94 1.02
C ARG A 39 6.61 -0.40 1.72
N HIS A 40 5.75 -0.42 2.74
CA HIS A 40 5.37 -1.66 3.43
C HIS A 40 4.67 -2.66 2.51
N LEU A 41 3.81 -2.17 1.62
CA LEU A 41 3.21 -2.98 0.55
C LEU A 41 4.28 -3.51 -0.39
N ASN A 42 5.28 -2.71 -0.75
CA ASN A 42 6.39 -3.16 -1.59
C ASN A 42 7.23 -4.25 -0.91
N LEU A 43 7.55 -4.09 0.38
CA LEU A 43 8.27 -5.09 1.18
C LEU A 43 7.46 -6.38 1.34
N SER A 44 6.16 -6.24 1.62
CA SER A 44 5.25 -7.38 1.73
C SER A 44 5.14 -8.09 0.39
N ARG A 45 5.01 -7.36 -0.72
CA ARG A 45 4.99 -7.91 -2.08
C ARG A 45 6.29 -8.64 -2.40
N SER A 46 7.46 -8.07 -2.11
CA SER A 46 8.74 -8.72 -2.38
C SER A 46 8.96 -9.95 -1.51
N GLY A 47 8.66 -9.85 -0.22
CA GLY A 47 8.73 -10.99 0.71
C GLY A 47 7.73 -12.08 0.35
N TRP A 48 6.53 -11.71 -0.08
CA TRP A 48 5.53 -12.65 -0.54
C TRP A 48 5.94 -13.33 -1.84
N ALA A 49 6.42 -12.57 -2.81
CA ALA A 49 6.90 -13.10 -4.09
C ALA A 49 8.09 -14.05 -3.94
N GLN A 50 8.84 -13.96 -2.83
CA GLN A 50 10.06 -14.72 -2.56
C GLN A 50 9.92 -15.80 -1.49
N HIS A 51 8.78 -15.89 -0.78
CA HIS A 51 8.63 -16.90 0.25
C HIS A 51 8.51 -18.30 -0.35
N SER A 52 8.98 -19.29 0.40
CA SER A 52 8.89 -20.68 -0.01
C SER A 52 7.52 -21.24 0.36
N ILE A 53 6.74 -21.70 -0.61
CA ILE A 53 5.45 -22.32 -0.33
C ILE A 53 5.67 -23.77 0.09
N ARG A 54 5.44 -24.05 1.39
CA ARG A 54 5.62 -25.37 2.01
C ARG A 54 4.86 -26.48 1.27
N THR A 55 3.67 -26.19 0.75
CA THR A 55 2.81 -27.16 0.06
C THR A 55 3.18 -27.44 -1.41
N LYS A 56 4.08 -26.65 -2.01
CA LYS A 56 4.56 -26.87 -3.40
C LYS A 56 6.05 -27.20 -3.44
N ARG A 57 6.49 -28.14 -2.60
CA ARG A 57 7.90 -28.59 -2.48
C ARG A 57 8.87 -27.41 -2.29
N SER A 58 8.48 -26.43 -1.49
CA SER A 58 9.31 -25.25 -1.19
C SER A 58 9.62 -24.34 -2.38
N LYS A 59 8.84 -24.40 -3.47
CA LYS A 59 8.96 -23.45 -4.59
C LYS A 59 8.46 -22.07 -4.19
N ILE A 60 9.10 -21.06 -4.77
CA ILE A 60 8.75 -19.65 -4.58
C ILE A 60 7.59 -19.27 -5.53
N PRO A 61 6.62 -18.40 -5.14
CA PRO A 61 5.53 -17.96 -6.00
C PRO A 61 5.95 -17.51 -7.40
N THR A 62 7.05 -16.77 -7.51
CA THR A 62 7.60 -16.34 -8.81
C THR A 62 8.05 -17.51 -9.69
N GLN A 63 8.67 -18.54 -9.11
CA GLN A 63 9.04 -19.75 -9.84
C GLN A 63 7.80 -20.54 -10.31
N LEU A 64 6.72 -20.53 -9.51
CA LEU A 64 5.46 -21.15 -9.90
C LEU A 64 4.76 -20.38 -11.03
N TRP A 65 4.81 -19.04 -10.98
CA TRP A 65 4.28 -18.19 -12.05
C TRP A 65 5.01 -18.42 -13.38
N ILE A 66 6.35 -18.41 -13.37
CA ILE A 66 7.17 -18.68 -14.56
C ILE A 66 6.92 -20.10 -15.09
N ALA A 67 6.83 -21.10 -14.21
CA ALA A 67 6.51 -22.47 -14.61
C ALA A 67 5.10 -22.58 -15.21
N GLY A 68 4.11 -21.85 -14.68
CA GLY A 68 2.76 -21.79 -15.21
C GLY A 68 2.73 -21.14 -16.60
N LEU A 69 3.43 -20.02 -16.79
CA LEU A 69 3.54 -19.35 -18.09
C LEU A 69 4.12 -20.27 -19.18
N HIS A 70 5.13 -21.08 -18.85
CA HIS A 70 5.70 -22.04 -19.81
C HIS A 70 4.74 -23.21 -20.11
N GLN A 71 3.87 -23.59 -19.17
CA GLN A 71 2.87 -24.63 -19.40
C GLN A 71 1.74 -24.12 -20.30
N THR A 72 1.33 -22.87 -20.13
CA THR A 72 0.22 -22.26 -20.87
C THR A 72 0.60 -21.75 -22.26
N GLN A 73 1.89 -21.63 -22.58
CA GLN A 73 2.34 -21.38 -23.96
C GLN A 73 2.07 -22.56 -24.90
N HIS A 74 1.81 -23.76 -24.37
CA HIS A 74 1.50 -24.97 -25.14
C HIS A 74 0.02 -25.37 -25.10
N GLU A 75 -0.76 -24.81 -24.17
CA GLU A 75 -2.20 -25.04 -24.04
C GLU A 75 -2.94 -23.72 -24.33
N GLU A 76 -3.50 -23.61 -25.54
CA GLU A 76 -4.52 -22.59 -25.80
C GLU A 76 -5.64 -22.80 -24.77
N VAL A 77 -6.08 -21.70 -24.15
CA VAL A 77 -7.16 -21.60 -23.15
C VAL A 77 -6.69 -21.73 -21.69
N ILE A 78 -6.11 -20.64 -21.15
CA ILE A 78 -6.30 -20.30 -19.74
C ILE A 78 -7.72 -19.76 -19.60
N THR A 79 -8.66 -20.57 -19.11
CA THR A 79 -10.09 -20.27 -18.95
C THR A 79 -10.44 -19.06 -18.06
N GLY A 80 -9.45 -18.35 -17.50
CA GLY A 80 -9.62 -17.17 -16.65
C GLY A 80 -9.00 -15.87 -17.17
N LEU A 81 -8.25 -15.89 -18.29
CA LEU A 81 -7.73 -14.66 -18.92
C LEU A 81 -8.68 -14.07 -19.97
N THR A 82 -9.73 -14.81 -20.34
CA THR A 82 -10.82 -14.36 -21.20
C THR A 82 -11.97 -13.73 -20.40
N ALA A 83 -11.76 -13.49 -19.10
CA ALA A 83 -12.71 -12.73 -18.30
C ALA A 83 -12.78 -11.32 -18.87
N ASP A 84 -14.00 -10.85 -19.14
CA ASP A 84 -14.24 -9.47 -19.51
C ASP A 84 -13.93 -8.60 -18.28
N TRP A 85 -12.80 -7.90 -18.34
CA TRP A 85 -12.36 -7.03 -17.25
C TRP A 85 -13.32 -5.86 -17.04
N ASP A 86 -14.07 -5.48 -18.08
CA ASP A 86 -15.04 -4.40 -18.02
C ASP A 86 -16.26 -4.79 -17.16
N ASP A 87 -16.50 -6.10 -16.96
CA ASP A 87 -17.64 -6.63 -16.21
C ASP A 87 -17.26 -7.21 -14.83
N TYR A 88 -15.97 -7.19 -14.48
CA TYR A 88 -15.50 -7.76 -13.22
C TYR A 88 -15.96 -6.92 -12.02
N GLY A 89 -16.86 -7.49 -11.21
CA GLY A 89 -17.38 -6.84 -10.01
C GLY A 89 -18.65 -6.01 -10.24
N ILE A 90 -19.21 -6.03 -11.45
CA ILE A 90 -20.55 -5.50 -11.73
C ILE A 90 -21.57 -6.58 -11.38
N ASP A 91 -22.46 -6.28 -10.43
CA ASP A 91 -23.62 -7.11 -10.11
C ASP A 91 -24.84 -6.58 -10.86
N TRP A 92 -25.09 -7.11 -12.07
CA TRP A 92 -26.23 -6.69 -12.91
C TRP A 92 -27.59 -7.01 -12.28
N ASP A 93 -27.65 -7.98 -11.37
CA ASP A 93 -28.85 -8.32 -10.58
C ASP A 93 -28.84 -7.68 -9.18
N GLY A 94 -27.86 -6.82 -8.91
CA GLY A 94 -27.72 -6.11 -7.66
C GLY A 94 -28.85 -5.11 -7.45
N PRO A 95 -29.26 -4.86 -6.20
CA PRO A 95 -30.26 -3.84 -5.91
C PRO A 95 -29.75 -2.47 -6.38
N VAL A 96 -30.46 -1.87 -7.34
CA VAL A 96 -30.20 -0.49 -7.75
C VAL A 96 -30.47 0.41 -6.53
N PRO A 97 -29.50 1.23 -6.10
CA PRO A 97 -29.72 2.12 -4.97
C PRO A 97 -30.94 3.02 -5.24
N LEU A 98 -31.94 2.96 -4.36
CA LEU A 98 -33.07 3.90 -4.33
C LEU A 98 -32.57 5.22 -3.75
N VAL A 99 -31.74 5.94 -4.50
CA VAL A 99 -31.05 7.11 -3.96
C VAL A 99 -31.48 8.31 -4.81
N GLU A 100 -32.34 9.17 -4.23
CA GLU A 100 -32.47 10.56 -4.64
C GLU A 100 -31.07 11.17 -4.76
N ASP A 101 -30.82 12.02 -5.76
CA ASP A 101 -29.49 12.57 -6.07
C ASP A 101 -28.84 13.29 -4.87
N TYR A 102 -28.23 12.56 -3.94
CA TYR A 102 -27.38 13.14 -2.91
C TYR A 102 -26.07 13.52 -3.59
N VAL A 103 -25.99 14.76 -4.04
CA VAL A 103 -24.73 15.38 -4.45
C VAL A 103 -23.87 15.50 -3.20
N VAL A 104 -22.97 14.53 -2.98
CA VAL A 104 -21.94 14.63 -1.94
C VAL A 104 -21.01 15.77 -2.34
N GLN A 105 -21.19 16.93 -1.74
CA GLN A 105 -20.26 18.05 -1.90
C GLN A 105 -18.99 17.70 -1.12
N VAL A 106 -18.03 17.10 -1.81
CA VAL A 106 -16.68 16.95 -1.30
C VAL A 106 -16.04 18.34 -1.32
N ALA A 107 -15.72 18.88 -0.15
CA ALA A 107 -14.97 20.12 -0.08
C ALA A 107 -13.63 19.93 -0.80
N GLU A 108 -13.32 20.77 -1.79
CA GLU A 108 -11.97 20.83 -2.36
C GLU A 108 -11.02 21.30 -1.25
N VAL A 109 -10.28 20.35 -0.68
CA VAL A 109 -9.12 20.68 0.15
C VAL A 109 -8.08 21.26 -0.80
N GLY A 110 -7.95 22.59 -0.82
CA GLY A 110 -6.94 23.27 -1.62
C GLY A 110 -5.56 22.67 -1.33
N GLU A 111 -4.73 22.48 -2.38
CA GLU A 111 -3.37 21.97 -2.21
C GLU A 111 -2.61 22.84 -1.20
N MET A 112 -2.43 22.32 0.02
CA MET A 112 -1.82 23.08 1.12
C MET A 112 -0.31 23.30 0.96
N LEU A 113 0.31 22.60 0.01
CA LEU A 113 1.74 22.66 -0.29
C LEU A 113 1.94 22.74 -1.80
N THR A 114 2.92 23.53 -2.25
CA THR A 114 3.33 23.55 -3.66
C THR A 114 4.12 22.28 -4.02
N HIS A 115 4.24 21.99 -5.32
CA HIS A 115 4.95 20.80 -5.80
C HIS A 115 6.41 20.74 -5.31
N ASP A 116 7.10 21.90 -5.27
CA ASP A 116 8.48 21.99 -4.82
C ASP A 116 8.61 21.68 -3.31
N GLN A 117 7.68 22.18 -2.49
CA GLN A 117 7.64 21.88 -1.05
C GLN A 117 7.37 20.40 -0.80
N LYS A 118 6.48 19.78 -1.59
CA LYS A 118 6.22 18.34 -1.51
C LYS A 118 7.48 17.54 -1.86
N ALA A 119 8.23 17.94 -2.88
CA ALA A 119 9.45 17.25 -3.30
C ALA A 119 10.56 17.34 -2.22
N GLU A 120 10.75 18.52 -1.64
CA GLU A 120 11.74 18.73 -0.58
C GLU A 120 11.41 17.91 0.68
N LEU A 121 10.14 17.92 1.11
CA LEU A 121 9.68 17.11 2.25
C LEU A 121 9.82 15.61 1.99
N GLN A 122 9.51 15.14 0.77
CA GLN A 122 9.73 13.74 0.39
C GLN A 122 11.20 13.34 0.47
N GLN A 123 12.11 14.23 0.06
CA GLN A 123 13.54 13.97 0.14
C GLN A 123 14.01 13.84 1.60
N GLN A 124 13.59 14.77 2.47
CA GLN A 124 13.91 14.71 3.90
C GLN A 124 13.37 13.44 4.57
N LEU A 125 12.17 13.01 4.19
CA LEU A 125 11.53 11.80 4.70
C LEU A 125 12.30 10.55 4.28
N ASN A 126 12.76 10.49 3.02
CA ASN A 126 13.61 9.42 2.52
C ASN A 126 14.95 9.33 3.28
N ASP A 127 15.58 10.48 3.54
CA ASP A 127 16.86 10.54 4.26
C ASP A 127 16.73 10.11 5.73
N LEU A 128 15.68 10.56 6.42
CA LEU A 128 15.37 10.14 7.79
C LEU A 128 15.14 8.63 7.86
N HIS A 129 14.39 8.09 6.88
CA HIS A 129 14.13 6.66 6.79
C HIS A 129 15.39 5.84 6.51
N LEU A 130 16.26 6.26 5.58
CA LEU A 130 17.52 5.56 5.29
C LEU A 130 18.40 5.45 6.55
N ASN A 131 18.46 6.51 7.36
CA ASN A 131 19.22 6.53 8.60
C ASN A 131 18.65 5.58 9.66
N LEU A 132 17.32 5.55 9.84
CA LEU A 132 16.69 4.66 10.82
C LEU A 132 16.94 3.18 10.50
N PHE A 133 16.80 2.80 9.22
CA PHE A 133 17.04 1.40 8.80
C PHE A 133 18.52 1.01 8.85
N SER A 134 19.44 1.90 8.48
CA SER A 134 20.87 1.68 8.67
C SER A 134 21.22 1.41 10.13
N LEU A 135 20.56 2.11 11.06
CA LEU A 135 20.74 1.91 12.50
C LEU A 135 20.15 0.57 12.97
N VAL A 136 18.96 0.20 12.50
CA VAL A 136 18.35 -1.11 12.79
C VAL A 136 19.16 -2.26 12.21
N ASP A 137 19.67 -2.15 10.99
CA ASP A 137 20.52 -3.17 10.36
C ASP A 137 21.87 -3.31 11.08
N LYS A 138 22.46 -2.19 11.53
CA LYS A 138 23.64 -2.21 12.41
C LYS A 138 23.33 -2.95 13.71
N LEU A 139 22.23 -2.65 14.38
CA LEU A 139 21.85 -3.33 15.63
C LEU A 139 21.57 -4.83 15.42
N ARG A 140 21.03 -5.21 14.26
CA ARG A 140 20.78 -6.61 13.90
C ARG A 140 22.07 -7.41 13.63
N GLN A 141 23.20 -6.75 13.38
CA GLN A 141 24.52 -7.40 13.25
C GLN A 141 25.17 -7.69 14.62
N TYR A 142 24.65 -7.13 15.71
CA TYR A 142 25.16 -7.32 17.08
C TYR A 142 24.31 -8.28 17.93
N VAL A 143 23.28 -8.91 17.35
CA VAL A 143 22.42 -9.94 17.98
C VAL A 143 22.46 -11.20 17.14
#